data_AF-A0A2S9PYD1-F1
#
_entry.id   AF-A0A2S9PYD1-F1
#
_cell.length_a   1.000
_cell.length_b   1.000
_cell.length_c   1.000
_cell.angle_alpha   90.00
_cell.angle_beta   90.00
_cell.angle_gamma   90.00
#
_symmetry.space_group_name_H-M   'P 1'
#
loop_
_entity.id
_entity.type
_entity.pdbx_description
1 polymer ?
#
loop_
_entity_poly.entity_id
_entity_poly.type
_entity_poly.pdbx_seq_one_letter_code
_entity_poly.pdbx_strand_id
1 'polypeptide(L)'
;MLRRRQRQKRVRYQHSVGQPPKMPAGEAARHVRWLHDQCGMSLAHIARASGTSPSTTRRLMHVTDDEPMYRHVAEKILRTRPEEPMSLEQSAHVDPIGSQRRAQALVALGFTGPVLAVELGFNGHVPNFWRFFQATVINATRRDRIAAGYTKLQYADPADFGVDNQRAARLRNIAKERAWAPPSCWDSDTIDDPEAIPEWTGACGTPRGRYIHERDKIRPVCKPCARAAREAAGQEPATRVFSPDALAALLANRGWLAPDLSARMGLAGPDSVYRWLSGKALPSQVSWDLMASTLGVTIEDLEA
;
A
#
# COMPACT_ATOMS: atom_id res chain seq x y z
N MET A 1 46.25 16.16 -17.21
CA MET A 1 47.25 17.26 -17.16
C MET A 1 46.67 18.66 -17.45
N LEU A 2 45.73 18.82 -18.40
CA LEU A 2 45.11 20.13 -18.77
C LEU A 2 44.46 20.91 -17.61
N ARG A 3 43.68 20.25 -16.74
CA ARG A 3 43.00 20.89 -15.59
C ARG A 3 43.96 21.50 -14.56
N ARG A 4 45.17 20.95 -14.40
CA ARG A 4 46.19 21.44 -13.45
C ARG A 4 46.85 22.72 -13.97
N ARG A 5 47.15 22.78 -15.28
CA ARG A 5 47.67 23.98 -15.97
C ARG A 5 46.66 25.14 -15.96
N GLN A 6 45.39 24.86 -16.24
CA GLN A 6 44.33 25.87 -16.17
C GLN A 6 44.15 26.44 -14.76
N ARG A 7 44.19 25.58 -13.73
CA ARG A 7 44.14 25.99 -12.32
C ARG A 7 45.33 26.89 -11.94
N GLN A 8 46.56 26.54 -12.34
CA GLN A 8 47.75 27.37 -12.07
C GLN A 8 47.71 28.72 -12.78
N LYS A 9 47.25 28.78 -14.05
CA LYS A 9 47.04 30.06 -14.75
C LYS A 9 46.05 30.95 -14.01
N ARG A 10 44.93 30.40 -13.54
CA ARG A 10 43.90 31.17 -12.81
C ARG A 10 44.41 31.69 -11.47
N VAL A 11 45.17 30.88 -10.73
CA VAL A 11 45.81 31.32 -9.48
C VAL A 11 46.80 32.46 -9.75
N ARG A 12 47.65 32.35 -10.78
CA ARG A 12 48.57 33.43 -11.19
C ARG A 12 47.84 34.72 -11.56
N TYR A 13 46.74 34.61 -12.32
CA TYR A 13 45.90 35.75 -12.67
C TYR A 13 45.27 36.41 -11.44
N GLN A 14 44.74 35.61 -10.50
CA GLN A 14 44.16 36.12 -9.25
C GLN A 14 45.21 36.87 -8.41
N HIS A 15 46.43 36.33 -8.32
CA HIS A 15 47.54 37.03 -7.69
C HIS A 15 47.91 38.34 -8.40
N SER A 16 47.90 38.39 -9.74
CA SER A 16 48.22 39.61 -10.48
C SER A 16 47.18 40.72 -10.33
N VAL A 17 45.93 40.38 -10.03
CA VAL A 17 44.85 41.36 -9.77
C VAL A 17 44.62 41.62 -8.28
N GLY A 18 45.53 41.18 -7.40
CA GLY A 18 45.46 41.42 -5.96
C GLY A 18 44.33 40.66 -5.24
N GLN A 19 43.73 39.65 -5.87
CA GLN A 19 42.68 38.86 -5.24
C GLN A 19 43.21 37.53 -4.69
N PRO A 20 43.10 37.27 -3.38
CA PRO A 20 43.50 35.97 -2.84
C PRO A 20 42.60 34.86 -3.40
N PRO A 21 43.19 33.69 -3.77
CA PRO A 21 42.45 32.58 -4.37
C PRO A 21 41.49 31.89 -3.39
N LYS A 22 41.72 32.10 -2.09
CA LYS A 22 40.85 31.66 -0.99
C LYS A 22 40.17 32.85 -0.33
N MET A 23 38.98 32.62 0.20
CA MET A 23 38.17 33.57 0.96
C MET A 23 37.51 32.85 2.15
N PRO A 24 37.06 33.56 3.20
CA PRO A 24 36.24 32.99 4.26
C PRO A 24 34.97 32.32 3.71
N ALA A 25 34.55 31.20 4.30
CA ALA A 25 33.42 30.42 3.84
C ALA A 25 32.06 30.95 4.31
N GLY A 26 32.01 31.86 5.28
CA GLY A 26 30.78 32.25 5.97
C GLY A 26 29.64 32.72 5.06
N GLU A 27 29.93 33.47 4.00
CA GLU A 27 28.90 33.91 3.05
C GLU A 27 28.28 32.74 2.28
N ALA A 28 29.13 31.85 1.74
CA ALA A 28 28.66 30.66 1.03
C ALA A 28 27.95 29.67 1.96
N ALA A 29 28.42 29.53 3.21
CA ALA A 29 27.81 28.67 4.21
C ALA A 29 26.41 29.15 4.60
N ARG A 30 26.24 30.46 4.87
CA ARG A 30 24.94 31.07 5.12
C ARG A 30 24.00 30.91 3.92
N HIS A 31 24.50 31.09 2.70
CA HIS A 31 23.69 30.92 1.49
C HIS A 31 23.21 29.47 1.30
N VAL A 32 24.07 28.48 1.54
CA VAL A 32 23.68 27.06 1.49
C VAL A 32 22.63 26.74 2.55
N ARG A 33 22.81 27.23 3.78
CA ARG A 33 21.81 27.08 4.85
C ARG A 33 20.48 27.73 4.47
N TRP A 34 20.50 28.94 3.93
CA TRP A 34 19.28 29.62 3.46
C TRP A 34 18.57 28.83 2.34
N LEU A 35 19.31 28.37 1.31
CA LEU A 35 18.74 27.53 0.24
C LEU A 35 18.15 26.22 0.77
N HIS A 36 18.77 25.64 1.80
CA HIS A 36 18.32 24.38 2.41
C HIS A 36 17.11 24.60 3.33
N ASP A 37 17.22 25.50 4.29
CA ASP A 37 16.27 25.68 5.39
C ASP A 37 15.06 26.52 4.98
N GLN A 38 15.26 27.55 4.16
CA GLN A 38 14.21 28.50 3.77
C GLN A 38 13.62 28.18 2.40
N CYS A 39 14.43 27.66 1.47
CA CYS A 39 13.97 27.33 0.10
C CYS A 39 13.73 25.83 -0.12
N GLY A 40 13.96 24.98 0.88
CA GLY A 40 13.68 23.54 0.80
C GLY A 40 14.58 22.76 -0.16
N MET A 41 15.69 23.32 -0.65
CA MET A 41 16.56 22.62 -1.59
C MET A 41 17.44 21.60 -0.86
N SER A 42 17.37 20.32 -1.25
CA SER A 42 18.29 19.31 -0.72
C SER A 42 19.76 19.64 -1.05
N LEU A 43 20.70 19.25 -0.19
CA LEU A 43 22.14 19.49 -0.40
C LEU A 43 22.69 18.91 -1.72
N ALA A 44 22.12 17.79 -2.16
CA ALA A 44 22.46 17.18 -3.45
C ALA A 44 21.95 18.01 -4.63
N HIS A 45 20.77 18.63 -4.47
CA HIS A 45 20.23 19.56 -5.45
C HIS A 45 21.08 20.84 -5.52
N ILE A 46 21.39 21.46 -4.37
CA ILE A 46 22.27 22.64 -4.29
C ILE A 46 23.62 22.35 -4.96
N ALA A 47 24.20 21.16 -4.76
CA ALA A 47 25.46 20.77 -5.39
C ALA A 47 25.34 20.71 -6.92
N ARG A 48 24.24 20.13 -7.42
CA ARG A 48 23.97 20.04 -8.86
C ARG A 48 23.78 21.43 -9.48
N ALA A 49 22.93 22.25 -8.87
CA ALA A 49 22.61 23.61 -9.34
C ALA A 49 23.85 24.53 -9.33
N SER A 50 24.68 24.43 -8.30
CA SER A 50 25.95 25.18 -8.21
C SER A 50 27.08 24.61 -9.07
N GLY A 51 26.92 23.39 -9.63
CA GLY A 51 28.01 22.69 -10.30
C GLY A 51 29.21 22.44 -9.37
N THR A 52 28.93 22.08 -8.11
CA THR A 52 29.91 21.71 -7.07
C THR A 52 29.70 20.25 -6.63
N SER A 53 30.56 19.75 -5.72
CA SER A 53 30.41 18.37 -5.23
C SER A 53 29.43 18.28 -4.06
N PRO A 54 28.66 17.19 -3.91
CA PRO A 54 27.79 17.00 -2.74
C PRO A 54 28.53 17.05 -1.41
N SER A 55 29.79 16.61 -1.39
CA SER A 55 30.65 16.69 -0.21
C SER A 55 30.97 18.14 0.18
N THR A 56 31.09 19.04 -0.81
CA THR A 56 31.31 20.47 -0.59
C THR A 56 30.08 21.13 0.04
N THR A 57 28.88 20.89 -0.49
CA THR A 57 27.65 21.47 0.07
C THR A 57 27.36 20.90 1.46
N ARG A 58 27.57 19.60 1.67
CA ARG A 58 27.46 18.99 3.00
C ARG A 58 28.44 19.59 4.01
N ARG A 59 29.69 19.79 3.62
CA ARG A 59 30.70 20.42 4.49
C ARG A 59 30.25 21.81 4.94
N LEU A 60 29.71 22.63 4.03
CA LEU A 60 29.27 24.00 4.30
C LEU A 60 28.13 24.12 5.33
N MET A 61 27.41 23.04 5.62
CA MET A 61 26.45 23.01 6.73
C MET A 61 27.12 23.09 8.10
N HIS A 62 28.40 22.74 8.19
CA HIS A 62 29.11 22.55 9.46
C HIS A 62 30.38 23.41 9.60
N VAL A 63 30.76 24.20 8.58
CA VAL A 63 31.96 25.06 8.67
C VAL A 63 31.71 26.28 9.55
N THR A 64 32.78 26.79 10.16
CA THR A 64 32.80 28.12 10.75
C THR A 64 33.02 29.18 9.67
N ASP A 65 32.60 30.42 9.94
CA ASP A 65 32.59 31.48 8.94
C ASP A 65 34.00 31.85 8.42
N ASP A 66 35.03 31.71 9.27
CA ASP A 66 36.42 32.02 8.95
C ASP A 66 37.15 30.92 8.18
N GLU A 67 36.54 29.75 8.01
CA GLU A 67 37.22 28.62 7.39
C GLU A 67 37.53 28.91 5.90
N PRO A 68 38.78 28.72 5.44
CA PRO A 68 39.16 29.17 4.11
C PRO A 68 38.66 28.24 3.00
N MET A 69 37.93 28.80 2.03
CA MET A 69 37.46 28.10 0.82
C MET A 69 37.93 28.77 -0.47
N TYR A 70 37.96 28.03 -1.58
CA TYR A 70 38.34 28.63 -2.87
C TYR A 70 37.25 29.59 -3.36
N ARG A 71 37.66 30.82 -3.73
CA ARG A 71 36.77 31.89 -4.20
C ARG A 71 35.83 31.45 -5.32
N HIS A 72 36.37 30.74 -6.31
CA HIS A 72 35.56 30.27 -7.45
C HIS A 72 34.49 29.23 -7.10
N VAL A 73 34.66 28.51 -5.99
CA VAL A 73 33.63 27.59 -5.47
C VAL A 73 32.56 28.39 -4.73
N ALA A 74 32.98 29.38 -3.92
CA ALA A 74 32.06 30.29 -3.25
C ALA A 74 31.19 31.04 -4.25
N GLU A 75 31.79 31.61 -5.31
CA GLU A 75 31.07 32.32 -6.38
C GLU A 75 30.01 31.46 -7.07
N LYS A 76 30.30 30.18 -7.32
CA LYS A 76 29.33 29.23 -7.88
C LYS A 76 28.13 29.02 -6.97
N ILE A 77 28.39 28.85 -5.68
CA ILE A 77 27.36 28.63 -4.66
C ILE A 77 26.53 29.90 -4.49
N LEU A 78 27.15 31.07 -4.35
CA LEU A 78 26.47 32.35 -4.19
C LEU A 78 25.62 32.75 -5.40
N ARG A 79 26.00 32.32 -6.61
CA ARG A 79 25.20 32.50 -7.83
C ARG A 79 24.02 31.53 -7.94
N THR A 80 23.99 30.48 -7.14
CA THR A 80 22.90 29.51 -7.15
C THR A 80 21.64 30.18 -6.64
N ARG A 81 20.64 30.29 -7.50
CA ARG A 81 19.31 30.77 -7.14
C ARG A 81 18.44 29.58 -6.75
N PRO A 82 17.42 29.79 -5.90
CA PRO A 82 16.35 28.81 -5.80
C PRO A 82 15.71 28.68 -7.18
N GLU A 83 15.81 27.49 -7.78
CA GLU A 83 14.80 27.06 -8.76
C GLU A 83 13.46 27.00 -8.02
N GLU A 84 12.33 27.20 -8.71
CA GLU A 84 10.99 27.30 -8.11
C GLU A 84 10.90 26.44 -6.85
N PRO A 85 10.63 27.07 -5.69
CA PRO A 85 10.87 26.43 -4.41
C PRO A 85 10.17 25.08 -4.43
N MET A 86 10.93 24.03 -4.18
CA MET A 86 10.33 22.81 -3.70
C MET A 86 9.51 23.26 -2.50
N SER A 87 8.17 23.21 -2.56
CA SER A 87 7.35 23.78 -1.50
C SER A 87 7.80 23.18 -0.16
N LEU A 88 7.67 23.91 0.95
CA LEU A 88 8.04 23.36 2.28
C LEU A 88 7.38 21.98 2.51
N GLU A 89 6.22 21.74 1.89
CA GLU A 89 5.54 20.45 1.82
C GLU A 89 6.39 19.35 1.13
N GLN A 90 7.10 19.66 0.04
CA GLN A 90 7.97 18.72 -0.68
C GLN A 90 9.25 18.36 0.11
N SER A 91 9.65 19.20 1.06
CA SER A 91 10.72 18.91 2.04
C SER A 91 10.21 18.32 3.35
N ALA A 92 8.90 18.29 3.57
CA ALA A 92 8.31 17.75 4.79
C ALA A 92 8.57 16.25 4.91
N HIS A 93 8.78 15.86 6.16
CA HIS A 93 8.85 14.48 6.59
C HIS A 93 7.42 13.96 6.80
N VAL A 94 7.07 12.88 6.11
CA VAL A 94 5.74 12.26 6.12
C VAL A 94 5.82 10.80 6.51
N ASP A 95 4.68 10.26 6.94
CA ASP A 95 4.51 8.85 7.28
C ASP A 95 4.77 7.96 6.04
N PRO A 96 5.62 6.93 6.15
CA PRO A 96 5.94 6.04 5.04
C PRO A 96 4.89 4.95 4.77
N ILE A 97 3.92 4.71 5.66
CA ILE A 97 3.02 3.54 5.63
C ILE A 97 2.37 3.35 4.26
N GLY A 98 1.71 4.38 3.72
CA GLY A 98 1.04 4.27 2.43
C GLY A 98 2.01 4.09 1.25
N SER A 99 3.23 4.63 1.34
CA SER A 99 4.28 4.38 0.34
C SER A 99 4.83 2.95 0.43
N GLN A 100 4.96 2.41 1.65
CA GLN A 100 5.38 1.03 1.88
C GLN A 100 4.32 0.06 1.36
N ARG A 101 3.03 0.28 1.63
CA ARG A 101 1.92 -0.53 1.12
C ARG A 101 1.88 -0.56 -0.40
N ARG A 102 2.02 0.60 -1.06
CA ARG A 102 2.12 0.67 -2.53
C ARG A 102 3.29 -0.15 -3.08
N ALA A 103 4.48 -0.02 -2.50
CA ALA A 103 5.64 -0.79 -2.92
C ALA A 103 5.46 -2.31 -2.67
N GLN A 104 4.89 -2.69 -1.54
CA GLN A 104 4.57 -4.09 -1.20
C GLN A 104 3.56 -4.69 -2.19
N ALA A 105 2.53 -3.93 -2.54
CA ALA A 105 1.51 -4.34 -3.49
C ALA A 105 2.09 -4.61 -4.88
N LEU A 106 3.03 -3.79 -5.36
CA LEU A 106 3.72 -4.06 -6.62
C LEU A 106 4.61 -5.30 -6.57
N VAL A 107 5.25 -5.58 -5.42
CA VAL A 107 5.96 -6.85 -5.22
C VAL A 107 4.96 -8.02 -5.26
N ALA A 108 3.78 -7.86 -4.66
CA ALA A 108 2.71 -8.85 -4.69
C ALA A 108 2.08 -9.05 -6.07
N LEU A 109 2.22 -8.08 -6.98
CA LEU A 109 1.86 -8.22 -8.39
C LEU A 109 2.94 -9.02 -9.16
N GLY A 110 4.18 -8.98 -8.70
CA GLY A 110 5.31 -9.76 -9.22
C GLY A 110 6.50 -8.92 -9.70
N PHE A 111 6.48 -7.59 -9.49
CA PHE A 111 7.58 -6.73 -9.90
C PHE A 111 8.84 -6.97 -9.06
N THR A 112 9.99 -6.93 -9.73
CA THR A 112 11.29 -7.19 -9.10
C THR A 112 11.90 -5.93 -8.50
N GLY A 113 12.77 -6.09 -7.50
CA GLY A 113 13.51 -4.98 -6.88
C GLY A 113 14.23 -4.06 -7.88
N PRO A 114 14.92 -4.57 -8.93
CA PRO A 114 15.50 -3.73 -9.98
C PRO A 114 14.48 -2.84 -10.69
N VAL A 115 13.34 -3.39 -11.13
CA VAL A 115 12.28 -2.62 -11.80
C VAL A 115 11.72 -1.56 -10.84
N LEU A 116 11.38 -1.96 -9.62
CA LEU A 116 10.82 -1.04 -8.62
C LEU A 116 11.82 0.04 -8.19
N ALA A 117 13.11 -0.27 -8.12
CA ALA A 117 14.10 0.74 -7.78
C ALA A 117 14.25 1.83 -8.85
N VAL A 118 13.97 1.52 -10.11
CA VAL A 118 13.93 2.51 -11.19
C VAL A 118 12.59 3.27 -11.13
N GLU A 119 11.48 2.54 -11.20
CA GLU A 119 10.15 3.10 -11.38
C GLU A 119 9.64 3.89 -10.17
N LEU A 120 10.06 3.53 -8.96
CA LEU A 120 9.67 4.22 -7.73
C LEU A 120 10.67 5.32 -7.32
N GLY A 121 11.61 5.68 -8.19
CA GLY A 121 12.50 6.83 -7.97
C GLY A 121 13.66 6.59 -6.98
N PHE A 122 14.11 5.34 -6.82
CA PHE A 122 15.32 4.99 -6.08
C PHE A 122 16.60 5.04 -6.95
N ASN A 123 16.50 5.60 -8.16
CA ASN A 123 17.60 5.71 -9.14
C ASN A 123 18.26 4.35 -9.46
N GLY A 124 17.46 3.26 -9.47
CA GLY A 124 17.95 1.91 -9.71
C GLY A 124 18.73 1.29 -8.54
N HIS A 125 18.84 1.97 -7.40
CA HIS A 125 19.62 1.47 -6.26
C HIS A 125 18.82 0.47 -5.41
N VAL A 126 18.83 -0.81 -5.83
CA VAL A 126 18.06 -1.91 -5.22
C VAL A 126 18.23 -2.04 -3.70
N PRO A 127 19.44 -1.94 -3.10
CA PRO A 127 19.56 -2.00 -1.63
C PRO A 127 18.81 -0.87 -0.89
N ASN A 128 18.68 0.31 -1.51
CA ASN A 128 17.96 1.43 -0.88
C ASN A 128 16.45 1.21 -0.94
N PHE A 129 15.94 0.63 -2.03
CA PHE A 129 14.55 0.23 -2.15
C PHE A 129 14.16 -0.75 -1.04
N TRP A 130 14.95 -1.80 -0.81
CA TRP A 130 14.64 -2.78 0.25
C TRP A 130 14.77 -2.19 1.66
N ARG A 131 15.78 -1.35 1.90
CA ARG A 131 15.96 -0.68 3.20
C ARG A 131 14.81 0.29 3.53
N PHE A 132 14.13 0.84 2.53
CA PHE A 132 13.02 1.77 2.73
C PHE A 132 11.83 1.14 3.49
N PHE A 133 11.63 -0.17 3.44
CA PHE A 133 10.60 -0.84 4.25
C PHE A 133 10.83 -0.75 5.76
N GLN A 134 12.02 -0.32 6.20
CA GLN A 134 12.35 -0.08 7.62
C GLN A 134 12.35 1.41 7.98
N ALA A 135 12.06 2.29 7.03
CA ALA A 135 12.02 3.72 7.29
C ALA A 135 10.83 4.04 8.21
N THR A 136 11.05 4.88 9.22
CA THR A 136 10.00 5.45 10.09
C THR A 136 9.45 6.77 9.55
N VAL A 137 10.14 7.35 8.56
CA VAL A 137 9.82 8.65 7.98
C VAL A 137 10.42 8.73 6.58
N ILE A 138 9.70 9.36 5.65
CA ILE A 138 10.21 9.70 4.32
C ILE A 138 9.96 11.17 3.98
N ASN A 139 10.69 11.67 3.00
CA ASN A 139 10.41 12.98 2.43
C ASN A 139 9.19 12.90 1.49
N ALA A 140 8.35 13.94 1.47
CA ALA A 140 7.14 14.01 0.64
C ALA A 140 7.42 13.80 -0.86
N THR A 141 8.53 14.32 -1.40
CA THR A 141 8.96 14.05 -2.78
C THR A 141 9.15 12.55 -3.04
N ARG A 142 9.61 11.78 -2.05
CA ARG A 142 9.74 10.31 -2.18
C ARG A 142 8.36 9.65 -2.17
N ARG A 143 7.44 10.08 -1.30
CA ARG A 143 6.05 9.64 -1.31
C ARG A 143 5.44 9.85 -2.69
N ASP A 144 5.59 11.05 -3.26
CA ASP A 144 4.99 11.41 -4.54
C ASP A 144 5.55 10.58 -5.70
N ARG A 145 6.87 10.32 -5.71
CA ARG A 145 7.49 9.41 -6.70
C ARG A 145 7.00 7.98 -6.59
N ILE A 146 6.84 7.48 -5.37
CA ILE A 146 6.30 6.12 -5.14
C ILE A 146 4.83 6.07 -5.59
N ALA A 147 4.02 7.09 -5.28
CA ALA A 147 2.63 7.17 -5.71
C ALA A 147 2.50 7.23 -7.25
N ALA A 148 3.34 8.02 -7.92
CA ALA A 148 3.39 8.10 -9.37
C ALA A 148 3.80 6.76 -10.01
N GLY A 149 4.88 6.13 -9.51
CA GLY A 149 5.32 4.82 -9.98
C GLY A 149 4.29 3.72 -9.71
N TYR A 150 3.59 3.77 -8.59
CA TYR A 150 2.47 2.88 -8.28
C TYR A 150 1.33 3.03 -9.27
N THR A 151 0.91 4.27 -9.55
CA THR A 151 -0.16 4.54 -10.53
C THR A 151 0.17 3.98 -11.91
N LYS A 152 1.45 4.07 -12.31
CA LYS A 152 1.95 3.50 -13.57
C LYS A 152 1.90 1.96 -13.59
N LEU A 153 2.24 1.32 -12.48
CA LEU A 153 2.49 -0.13 -12.45
C LEU A 153 1.32 -0.98 -11.94
N GLN A 154 0.36 -0.41 -11.22
CA GLN A 154 -0.69 -1.16 -10.51
C GLN A 154 -1.58 -2.03 -11.41
N TYR A 155 -1.70 -1.69 -12.69
CA TYR A 155 -2.47 -2.45 -13.69
C TYR A 155 -1.58 -3.06 -14.79
N ALA A 156 -0.25 -2.92 -14.67
CA ALA A 156 0.70 -3.37 -15.68
C ALA A 156 1.10 -4.83 -15.48
N ASP A 157 1.43 -5.52 -16.57
CA ASP A 157 2.01 -6.86 -16.51
C ASP A 157 3.53 -6.74 -16.24
N PRO A 158 4.09 -7.43 -15.21
CA PRO A 158 5.53 -7.50 -15.02
C PRO A 158 6.32 -7.94 -16.26
N ALA A 159 5.73 -8.73 -17.16
CA ALA A 159 6.34 -9.16 -18.41
C ALA A 159 6.72 -7.98 -19.32
N ASP A 160 5.91 -6.91 -19.35
CA ASP A 160 6.17 -5.70 -20.15
C ASP A 160 7.43 -4.95 -19.67
N PHE A 161 7.88 -5.25 -18.46
CA PHE A 161 9.08 -4.68 -17.83
C PHE A 161 10.24 -5.68 -17.79
N GLY A 162 10.18 -6.74 -18.59
CA GLY A 162 11.23 -7.76 -18.70
C GLY A 162 11.33 -8.68 -17.49
N VAL A 163 10.27 -8.79 -16.68
CA VAL A 163 10.20 -9.77 -15.59
C VAL A 163 9.63 -11.07 -16.12
N ASP A 164 10.43 -12.13 -16.11
CA ASP A 164 9.95 -13.45 -16.49
C ASP A 164 8.96 -14.04 -15.46
N ASN A 165 8.13 -14.99 -15.94
CA ASN A 165 7.09 -15.62 -15.15
C ASN A 165 7.60 -16.33 -13.89
N GLN A 166 8.80 -16.91 -13.92
CA GLN A 166 9.36 -17.63 -12.77
C GLN A 166 9.73 -16.65 -11.65
N ARG A 167 10.38 -15.54 -11.99
CA ARG A 167 10.68 -14.46 -11.03
C ARG A 167 9.41 -13.84 -10.49
N ALA A 168 8.46 -13.50 -11.36
CA ALA A 168 7.18 -12.93 -10.95
C ALA A 168 6.45 -13.87 -9.96
N ALA A 169 6.39 -15.18 -10.26
CA ALA A 169 5.80 -16.18 -9.37
C ALA A 169 6.52 -16.26 -8.01
N ARG A 170 7.85 -16.19 -7.99
CA ARG A 170 8.63 -16.16 -6.74
C ARG A 170 8.28 -14.94 -5.90
N LEU A 171 8.18 -13.76 -6.50
CA LEU A 171 7.84 -12.53 -5.77
C LEU A 171 6.40 -12.57 -5.23
N ARG A 172 5.46 -13.12 -5.99
CA ARG A 172 4.09 -13.38 -5.50
C ARG A 172 4.08 -14.31 -4.29
N ASN A 173 4.91 -15.34 -4.27
CA ASN A 173 5.02 -16.24 -3.12
C ASN A 173 5.64 -15.54 -1.89
N ILE A 174 6.69 -14.76 -2.08
CA ILE A 174 7.29 -13.94 -1.01
C ILE A 174 6.25 -12.97 -0.43
N ALA A 175 5.45 -12.34 -1.29
CA ALA A 175 4.38 -11.44 -0.86
C ALA A 175 3.33 -12.18 -0.01
N LYS A 176 2.90 -13.38 -0.43
CA LYS A 176 1.99 -14.23 0.35
C LYS A 176 2.56 -14.58 1.72
N GLU A 177 3.81 -15.03 1.78
CA GLU A 177 4.51 -15.35 3.04
C GLU A 177 4.59 -14.14 3.99
N ARG A 178 4.76 -12.95 3.41
CA ARG A 178 4.88 -11.69 4.15
C ARG A 178 3.57 -10.95 4.36
N ALA A 179 2.43 -11.53 4.01
CA ALA A 179 1.12 -10.88 4.11
C ALA A 179 0.99 -9.58 3.28
N TRP A 180 1.74 -9.44 2.20
CA TRP A 180 1.71 -8.25 1.36
C TRP A 180 0.53 -8.32 0.38
N ALA A 181 -0.46 -7.46 0.60
CA ALA A 181 -1.67 -7.40 -0.20
C ALA A 181 -1.39 -6.79 -1.59
N PRO A 182 -1.92 -7.39 -2.68
CA PRO A 182 -1.80 -6.83 -4.03
C PRO A 182 -2.63 -5.55 -4.19
N PRO A 183 -2.45 -4.80 -5.31
CA PRO A 183 -3.18 -3.55 -5.55
C PRO A 183 -4.70 -3.68 -5.43
N SER A 184 -5.27 -4.78 -5.93
CA SER A 184 -6.72 -5.05 -5.92
C SER A 184 -7.33 -5.19 -4.52
N CYS A 185 -6.51 -5.37 -3.49
CA CYS A 185 -6.97 -5.47 -2.12
C CYS A 185 -6.94 -4.13 -1.37
N TRP A 186 -6.35 -3.09 -1.97
CA TRP A 186 -6.29 -1.77 -1.38
C TRP A 186 -7.28 -0.84 -2.08
N ASP A 187 -8.01 -0.07 -1.29
CA ASP A 187 -8.75 1.08 -1.77
C ASP A 187 -7.77 2.27 -1.92
N SER A 188 -7.80 2.91 -3.08
CA SER A 188 -6.89 4.01 -3.43
C SER A 188 -7.01 5.20 -2.48
N ASP A 189 -8.19 5.40 -1.90
CA ASP A 189 -8.51 6.57 -1.09
C ASP A 189 -8.08 6.38 0.36
N THR A 190 -7.99 5.13 0.82
CA THR A 190 -7.70 4.79 2.23
C THR A 190 -6.33 4.15 2.43
N ILE A 191 -5.59 3.81 1.36
CA ILE A 191 -4.28 3.13 1.46
C ILE A 191 -3.25 3.86 2.33
N ASP A 192 -3.36 5.17 2.51
CA ASP A 192 -2.49 6.00 3.35
C ASP A 192 -2.91 6.04 4.82
N ASP A 193 -4.15 5.65 5.17
CA ASP A 193 -4.64 5.62 6.54
C ASP A 193 -3.96 4.49 7.34
N PRO A 194 -3.27 4.78 8.46
CA PRO A 194 -2.65 3.75 9.30
C PRO A 194 -3.60 2.61 9.69
N GLU A 195 -4.89 2.90 9.89
CA GLU A 195 -5.90 1.93 10.28
C GLU A 195 -6.55 1.20 9.10
N ALA A 196 -6.22 1.58 7.85
CA ALA A 196 -6.75 0.86 6.68
C ALA A 196 -6.29 -0.59 6.65
N ILE A 197 -7.25 -1.47 6.36
CA ILE A 197 -7.08 -2.91 6.29
C ILE A 197 -7.36 -3.36 4.86
N PRO A 198 -6.49 -4.15 4.23
CA PRO A 198 -6.73 -4.62 2.87
C PRO A 198 -7.91 -5.59 2.82
N GLU A 199 -8.72 -5.49 1.77
CA GLU A 199 -9.84 -6.37 1.47
C GLU A 199 -9.33 -7.58 0.66
N TRP A 200 -9.21 -8.71 1.33
CA TRP A 200 -8.66 -9.93 0.74
C TRP A 200 -9.68 -10.81 0.03
N THR A 201 -10.97 -10.66 0.38
CA THR A 201 -12.01 -11.67 0.09
C THR A 201 -13.24 -11.12 -0.60
N GLY A 202 -13.37 -9.79 -0.70
CA GLY A 202 -14.61 -9.09 -1.07
C GLY A 202 -15.70 -9.13 0.01
N ALA A 203 -15.37 -9.65 1.21
CA ALA A 203 -16.30 -9.84 2.31
C ALA A 203 -15.56 -9.78 3.67
N CYS A 204 -14.42 -9.10 3.75
CA CYS A 204 -13.67 -9.02 4.99
C CYS A 204 -14.52 -8.37 6.09
N GLY A 205 -14.38 -8.85 7.33
CA GLY A 205 -15.22 -8.39 8.44
C GLY A 205 -16.55 -9.14 8.59
N THR A 206 -16.76 -10.20 7.82
CA THR A 206 -17.93 -11.10 7.95
C THR A 206 -17.49 -12.54 8.25
N PRO A 207 -18.37 -13.41 8.78
CA PRO A 207 -18.11 -14.85 8.87
C PRO A 207 -17.81 -15.48 7.51
N ARG A 208 -18.44 -14.97 6.43
CA ARG A 208 -18.17 -15.41 5.05
C ARG A 208 -16.73 -15.08 4.63
N GLY A 209 -16.22 -13.89 4.96
CA GLY A 209 -14.82 -13.52 4.69
C GLY A 209 -13.85 -14.47 5.40
N ARG A 210 -14.14 -14.86 6.66
CA ARG A 210 -13.34 -15.87 7.39
C ARG A 210 -13.32 -17.22 6.66
N TYR A 211 -14.48 -17.70 6.22
CA TYR A 211 -14.59 -18.94 5.47
C TYR A 211 -13.76 -18.90 4.17
N ILE A 212 -13.82 -17.80 3.42
CA ILE A 212 -13.02 -17.63 2.19
C ILE A 212 -11.51 -17.68 2.49
N HIS A 213 -11.03 -17.01 3.55
CA HIS A 213 -9.63 -17.11 3.97
C HIS A 213 -9.18 -18.55 4.25
N GLU A 214 -10.05 -19.37 4.84
CA GLU A 214 -9.74 -20.77 5.16
C GLU A 214 -9.78 -21.66 3.93
N ARG A 215 -10.85 -21.56 3.13
CA ARG A 215 -11.03 -22.31 1.87
C ARG A 215 -9.88 -22.05 0.89
N ASP A 216 -9.55 -20.78 0.67
CA ASP A 216 -8.58 -20.36 -0.34
C ASP A 216 -7.15 -20.24 0.22
N LYS A 217 -6.97 -20.58 1.51
CA LYS A 217 -5.68 -20.52 2.23
C LYS A 217 -5.02 -19.14 2.15
N ILE A 218 -5.83 -18.07 2.13
CA ILE A 218 -5.34 -16.70 2.15
C ILE A 218 -4.86 -16.40 3.57
N ARG A 219 -3.56 -16.14 3.71
CA ARG A 219 -2.91 -15.86 4.98
C ARG A 219 -2.26 -14.48 4.97
N PRO A 220 -2.26 -13.78 6.11
CA PRO A 220 -2.95 -14.09 7.36
C PRO A 220 -4.46 -13.88 7.23
N VAL A 221 -5.23 -14.47 8.14
CA VAL A 221 -6.63 -14.08 8.31
C VAL A 221 -6.64 -12.64 8.82
N CYS A 222 -7.32 -11.73 8.11
CA CYS A 222 -7.33 -10.33 8.52
C CYS A 222 -8.06 -10.14 9.87
N LYS A 223 -7.68 -9.12 10.63
CA LYS A 223 -8.26 -8.83 11.96
C LYS A 223 -9.80 -8.72 11.91
N PRO A 224 -10.43 -8.07 10.91
CA PRO A 224 -11.88 -8.00 10.80
C PRO A 224 -12.54 -9.38 10.67
N CYS A 225 -12.02 -10.27 9.81
CA CYS A 225 -12.53 -11.64 9.67
C CYS A 225 -12.31 -12.46 10.94
N ALA A 226 -11.18 -12.28 11.62
CA ALA A 226 -10.92 -12.96 12.89
C ALA A 226 -11.88 -12.52 13.99
N ARG A 227 -12.19 -11.22 14.06
CA ARG A 227 -13.18 -10.65 15.00
C ARG A 227 -14.59 -11.15 14.69
N ALA A 228 -15.03 -11.01 13.44
CA ALA A 228 -16.37 -11.44 13.03
C ALA A 228 -16.64 -12.92 13.29
N ALA A 229 -15.63 -13.78 13.11
CA ALA A 229 -15.74 -15.20 13.44
C ALA A 229 -15.88 -15.46 14.94
N ARG A 230 -15.21 -14.68 15.80
CA ARG A 230 -15.33 -14.78 17.27
C ARG A 230 -16.68 -14.27 17.74
N GLU A 231 -17.15 -13.15 17.19
CA GLU A 231 -18.47 -12.58 17.48
C GLU A 231 -19.57 -13.57 17.10
N ALA A 232 -19.51 -14.14 15.90
CA ALA A 232 -20.46 -15.16 15.45
C ALA A 232 -20.40 -16.48 16.24
N ALA A 233 -19.25 -16.82 16.84
CA ALA A 233 -19.12 -17.98 17.71
C ALA A 233 -19.56 -17.72 19.16
N GLY A 234 -19.51 -16.45 19.61
CA GLY A 234 -19.96 -16.02 20.94
C GLY A 234 -21.44 -15.63 20.99
N GLN A 235 -22.04 -15.35 19.84
CA GLN A 235 -23.48 -15.39 19.68
C GLN A 235 -23.88 -16.86 19.68
N GLU A 236 -24.58 -17.31 20.73
CA GLU A 236 -25.30 -18.58 20.62
C GLU A 236 -26.11 -18.50 19.33
N PRO A 237 -25.97 -19.47 18.39
CA PRO A 237 -26.93 -19.53 17.31
C PRO A 237 -28.27 -19.58 18.02
N ALA A 238 -29.17 -18.63 17.71
CA ALA A 238 -30.55 -18.76 18.16
C ALA A 238 -30.90 -20.22 17.88
N THR A 239 -31.24 -20.99 18.93
CA THR A 239 -31.61 -22.38 18.77
C THR A 239 -32.96 -22.36 18.08
N ARG A 240 -32.93 -22.11 16.77
CA ARG A 240 -34.09 -22.06 15.89
C ARG A 240 -34.55 -23.50 15.82
N VAL A 241 -35.65 -23.78 16.48
CA VAL A 241 -36.28 -25.09 16.46
C VAL A 241 -37.32 -25.04 15.36
N PHE A 242 -37.10 -25.82 14.31
CA PHE A 242 -38.08 -25.97 13.24
C PHE A 242 -39.39 -26.54 13.81
N SER A 243 -40.52 -25.91 13.49
CA SER A 243 -41.85 -26.33 13.93
C SER A 243 -42.59 -27.06 12.81
N PRO A 244 -42.80 -28.39 12.92
CA PRO A 244 -43.64 -29.14 12.00
C PRO A 244 -45.07 -28.61 11.94
N ASP A 245 -45.60 -28.14 13.07
CA ASP A 245 -46.96 -27.62 13.19
C ASP A 245 -47.11 -26.27 12.48
N ALA A 246 -46.11 -25.40 12.57
CA ALA A 246 -46.08 -24.14 11.83
C ALA A 246 -46.07 -24.39 10.32
N LEU A 247 -45.23 -25.34 9.86
CA LEU A 247 -45.24 -25.74 8.45
C LEU A 247 -46.60 -26.30 8.02
N ALA A 248 -47.20 -27.18 8.83
CA ALA A 248 -48.50 -27.77 8.54
C ALA A 248 -49.60 -26.69 8.40
N ALA A 249 -49.62 -25.72 9.32
CA ALA A 249 -50.56 -24.59 9.28
C ALA A 249 -50.36 -23.73 8.02
N LEU A 250 -49.11 -23.44 7.65
CA LEU A 250 -48.79 -22.64 6.46
C LEU A 250 -49.20 -23.33 5.15
N LEU A 251 -49.09 -24.66 5.08
CA LEU A 251 -49.55 -25.46 3.95
C LEU A 251 -51.09 -25.50 3.90
N ALA A 252 -51.74 -25.74 5.04
CA ALA A 252 -53.19 -25.78 5.14
C ALA A 252 -53.83 -24.44 4.70
N ASN A 253 -53.29 -23.30 5.16
CA ASN A 253 -53.75 -21.96 4.78
C ASN A 253 -53.65 -21.68 3.27
N ARG A 254 -52.75 -22.38 2.57
CA ARG A 254 -52.54 -22.25 1.12
C ARG A 254 -53.26 -23.33 0.31
N GLY A 255 -53.91 -24.29 0.97
CA GLY A 255 -54.48 -25.48 0.32
C GLY A 255 -53.42 -26.36 -0.35
N TRP A 256 -52.17 -26.34 0.14
CA TRP A 256 -51.06 -27.11 -0.42
C TRP A 256 -50.88 -28.42 0.34
N LEU A 257 -50.53 -29.47 -0.41
CA LEU A 257 -50.08 -30.74 0.13
C LEU A 257 -48.55 -30.84 0.06
N ALA A 258 -47.98 -31.85 0.73
CA ALA A 258 -46.53 -32.09 0.71
C ALA A 258 -45.93 -32.23 -0.71
N PRO A 259 -46.61 -32.87 -1.70
CA PRO A 259 -46.14 -32.88 -3.09
C PRO A 259 -46.09 -31.50 -3.74
N ASP A 260 -47.00 -30.60 -3.41
CA ASP A 260 -47.03 -29.24 -3.97
C ASP A 260 -45.84 -28.42 -3.48
N LEU A 261 -45.55 -28.50 -2.17
CA LEU A 261 -44.37 -27.86 -1.60
C LEU A 261 -43.09 -28.46 -2.19
N SER A 262 -43.00 -29.79 -2.27
CA SER A 262 -41.85 -30.51 -2.82
C SER A 262 -41.57 -30.10 -4.27
N ALA A 263 -42.60 -30.03 -5.12
CA ALA A 263 -42.47 -29.62 -6.51
C ALA A 263 -42.01 -28.16 -6.64
N ARG A 264 -42.52 -27.26 -5.81
CA ARG A 264 -42.12 -25.83 -5.81
C ARG A 264 -40.71 -25.60 -5.28
N MET A 265 -40.28 -26.40 -4.31
CA MET A 265 -38.90 -26.42 -3.82
C MET A 265 -37.94 -27.13 -4.78
N GLY A 266 -38.43 -27.79 -5.85
CA GLY A 266 -37.59 -28.53 -6.80
C GLY A 266 -36.93 -29.77 -6.18
N LEU A 267 -37.57 -30.40 -5.19
CA LEU A 267 -37.06 -31.62 -4.57
C LEU A 267 -37.35 -32.86 -5.43
N ALA A 268 -36.55 -33.90 -5.27
CA ALA A 268 -36.69 -35.15 -6.04
C ALA A 268 -38.01 -35.92 -5.75
N GLY A 269 -38.70 -35.60 -4.66
CA GLY A 269 -39.96 -36.23 -4.26
C GLY A 269 -40.49 -35.69 -2.92
N PRO A 270 -41.73 -36.04 -2.52
CA PRO A 270 -42.38 -35.47 -1.34
C PRO A 270 -41.90 -36.05 0.00
N ASP A 271 -41.10 -37.12 -0.02
CA ASP A 271 -40.67 -37.86 1.17
C ASP A 271 -39.98 -37.00 2.23
N SER A 272 -39.13 -36.05 1.80
CA SER A 272 -38.48 -35.11 2.71
C SER A 272 -39.49 -34.24 3.45
N VAL A 273 -40.50 -33.73 2.73
CA VAL A 273 -41.55 -32.88 3.30
C VAL A 273 -42.41 -33.67 4.29
N TYR A 274 -42.75 -34.93 3.98
CA TYR A 274 -43.46 -35.79 4.94
C TYR A 274 -42.66 -36.07 6.21
N ARG A 275 -41.33 -36.24 6.09
CA ARG A 275 -40.45 -36.42 7.27
C ARG A 275 -40.36 -35.16 8.12
N TRP A 276 -40.38 -33.98 7.51
CA TRP A 276 -40.41 -32.70 8.22
C TRP A 276 -41.75 -32.49 8.94
N LEU A 277 -42.88 -32.70 8.25
CA LEU A 277 -44.22 -32.56 8.83
C LEU A 277 -44.50 -33.55 9.97
N SER A 278 -43.90 -34.74 9.91
CA SER A 278 -44.03 -35.74 10.98
C SER A 278 -43.01 -35.58 12.11
N GLY A 279 -42.13 -34.58 12.04
CA GLY A 279 -41.04 -34.39 13.02
C GLY A 279 -39.97 -35.49 13.00
N LYS A 280 -40.03 -36.44 12.06
CA LYS A 280 -39.08 -37.56 11.96
C LYS A 280 -37.70 -37.13 11.47
N ALA A 281 -37.61 -35.96 10.82
CA ALA A 281 -36.34 -35.35 10.41
C ALA A 281 -36.46 -33.83 10.46
N LEU A 282 -35.34 -33.15 10.73
CA LEU A 282 -35.25 -31.69 10.62
C LEU A 282 -34.77 -31.30 9.22
N PRO A 283 -35.24 -30.18 8.65
CA PRO A 283 -34.67 -29.64 7.42
C PRO A 283 -33.22 -29.17 7.67
N SER A 284 -32.36 -29.33 6.66
CA SER A 284 -31.07 -28.62 6.66
C SER A 284 -31.30 -27.12 6.54
N GLN A 285 -30.33 -26.29 6.93
CA GLN A 285 -30.45 -24.82 6.79
C GLN A 285 -30.83 -24.41 5.37
N VAL A 286 -30.21 -25.02 4.35
CA VAL A 286 -30.52 -24.77 2.93
C VAL A 286 -31.97 -25.13 2.59
N SER A 287 -32.49 -26.24 3.13
CA SER A 287 -33.88 -26.63 2.90
C SER A 287 -34.86 -25.72 3.63
N TRP A 288 -34.46 -25.21 4.80
CA TRP A 288 -35.26 -24.29 5.61
C TRP A 288 -35.38 -22.93 4.94
N ASP A 289 -34.27 -22.36 4.47
CA ASP A 289 -34.24 -21.09 3.73
C ASP A 289 -35.08 -21.18 2.44
N LEU A 290 -34.93 -22.29 1.71
CA LEU A 290 -35.69 -22.54 0.49
C LEU A 290 -37.20 -22.69 0.76
N MET A 291 -37.56 -23.33 1.87
CA MET A 291 -38.95 -23.48 2.29
C MET A 291 -39.58 -22.13 2.64
N ALA A 292 -38.90 -21.30 3.43
CA ALA A 292 -39.36 -19.95 3.79
C ALA A 292 -39.59 -19.10 2.54
N SER A 293 -38.62 -19.10 1.62
CA SER A 293 -38.71 -18.41 0.32
C SER A 293 -39.89 -18.93 -0.53
N THR A 294 -40.08 -20.25 -0.61
CA THR A 294 -41.15 -20.87 -1.40
C THR A 294 -42.54 -20.55 -0.86
N LEU A 295 -42.67 -20.46 0.47
CA LEU A 295 -43.91 -20.12 1.15
C LEU A 295 -44.17 -18.61 1.19
N GLY A 296 -43.15 -17.77 0.90
CA GLY A 296 -43.22 -16.32 1.00
C GLY A 296 -43.34 -15.83 2.44
N VAL A 297 -42.66 -16.50 3.37
CA VAL A 297 -42.66 -16.22 4.82
C VAL A 297 -41.22 -16.03 5.31
N THR A 298 -41.03 -15.54 6.52
CA THR A 298 -39.68 -15.51 7.12
C THR A 298 -39.36 -16.84 7.78
N ILE A 299 -38.09 -17.05 8.15
CA ILE A 299 -37.67 -18.28 8.83
C ILE A 299 -38.33 -18.37 10.22
N GLU A 300 -38.55 -17.23 10.85
CA GLU A 300 -39.19 -17.10 12.16
C GLU A 300 -40.65 -17.60 12.14
N ASP A 301 -41.35 -17.49 11.00
CA ASP A 301 -42.72 -18.04 10.83
C ASP A 301 -42.75 -19.58 10.80
N LEU A 302 -41.60 -20.23 10.68
CA LEU A 302 -41.41 -21.69 10.67
C LEU A 302 -40.74 -22.21 11.95
N GLU A 303 -40.51 -21.33 12.94
CA GLU A 303 -39.94 -21.68 14.24
C GLU A 303 -41.03 -22.09 15.25
N ALA A 304 -40.62 -22.80 16.32
CA ALA A 304 -41.47 -23.20 17.45
C ALA A 304 -41.47 -22.15 18.57
#